data_AF-A0A7J3MUH0-F1
#
_entry.id   AF-A0A7J3MUH0-F1
#
_cell.length_a   1.000
_cell.length_b   1.000
_cell.length_c   1.000
_cell.angle_alpha   90.00
_cell.angle_beta   90.00
_cell.angle_gamma   90.00
#
_symmetry.space_group_name_H-M   'P 1'
#
loop_
_entity.id
_entity.type
_entity.pdbx_description
1 polymer ?
#
loop_
_entity_poly.entity_id
_entity_poly.type
_entity_poly.pdbx_seq_one_letter_code
_entity_poly.pdbx_strand_id
1 'polypeptide(L)' 'MKESSSTPGICYSIGLGLIVDIGAYVGYYSLLMAEEDCDVIAFEPDPRSFVLLVNNIALKGLQKKIAVFNKAIYESN' A
#
# COMPACT_ATOMS: atom_id res chain seq x y z
N MET A 1 21.44 -12.65 -19.38
CA MET A 1 20.40 -12.08 -20.26
C MET A 1 19.04 -12.42 -19.67
N LYS A 2 18.41 -11.46 -18.98
CA LYS A 2 16.96 -11.35 -18.86
C LYS A 2 16.64 -9.94 -19.29
N GLU A 3 15.82 -9.86 -20.32
CA GLU A 3 15.50 -8.66 -21.06
C GLU A 3 14.74 -7.64 -20.19
N SER A 4 15.10 -6.38 -20.40
CA SER A 4 14.32 -5.21 -20.08
C SER A 4 12.99 -5.25 -20.85
N SER A 5 11.87 -5.41 -20.16
CA SER A 5 10.55 -5.11 -20.73
C SER A 5 10.22 -3.64 -20.44
N SER A 6 10.81 -2.75 -21.23
CA SER A 6 10.42 -1.35 -21.32
C SER A 6 9.09 -1.24 -22.06
N THR A 7 7.97 -1.10 -21.34
CA THR A 7 6.72 -0.61 -21.91
C THR A 7 6.81 0.90 -22.11
N PRO A 8 6.66 1.43 -23.33
CA PRO A 8 6.67 2.87 -23.58
C PRO A 8 5.26 3.43 -23.32
N GLY A 9 5.11 4.27 -22.30
CA GLY A 9 3.88 5.03 -22.09
C GLY A 9 3.62 5.37 -20.63
N ILE A 10 3.77 6.66 -20.30
CA ILE A 10 3.54 7.31 -19.00
C ILE A 10 4.74 7.22 -18.03
N CYS A 11 5.55 8.28 -18.04
CA CYS A 11 6.45 8.60 -16.93
C CYS A 11 5.63 9.32 -15.85
N TYR A 12 5.10 8.60 -14.86
CA TYR A 12 4.83 9.23 -13.57
C TYR A 12 6.16 9.23 -12.81
N SER A 13 6.81 10.39 -12.73
CA SER A 13 7.81 10.59 -11.69
C SER A 13 7.06 10.76 -10.36
N ILE A 14 6.51 9.67 -9.83
CA ILE A 14 6.13 9.59 -8.43
C ILE A 14 7.40 9.22 -7.67
N GLY A 15 8.21 10.25 -7.39
CA GLY A 15 9.31 10.11 -6.45
C GLY A 15 8.77 9.79 -5.05
N LEU A 16 9.57 9.10 -4.24
CA LEU A 16 9.51 8.93 -2.77
C LEU A 16 8.36 9.69 -2.09
N GLY A 17 7.14 9.18 -2.21
CA GLY A 17 5.93 9.79 -1.68
C GLY A 17 5.44 9.03 -0.44
N LEU A 18 4.81 9.75 0.48
CA LEU A 18 4.11 9.15 1.62
C LEU A 18 2.60 9.15 1.34
N ILE A 19 2.00 7.96 1.25
CA ILE A 19 0.58 7.77 1.05
C ILE A 19 -0.09 7.40 2.37
N VAL A 20 -1.23 8.02 2.65
CA VAL A 20 -2.09 7.66 3.79
C VAL A 20 -3.38 7.05 3.24
N ASP A 21 -3.54 5.74 3.43
CA ASP A 21 -4.68 4.95 2.94
C ASP A 21 -5.70 4.74 4.08
N ILE A 22 -6.82 5.45 4.04
CA ILE A 22 -7.88 5.38 5.06
C ILE A 22 -8.98 4.42 4.58
N GLY A 23 -9.18 3.32 5.30
CA GLY A 23 -10.10 2.26 4.88
C GLY A 23 -9.45 1.32 3.87
N ALA A 24 -8.24 0.84 4.20
CA ALA A 24 -7.41 0.06 3.28
C ALA A 24 -8.03 -1.30 2.88
N TYR A 25 -9.04 -1.80 3.60
CA TYR A 25 -9.72 -3.07 3.37
C TYR A 25 -8.73 -4.23 3.21
N VAL A 26 -8.62 -4.81 2.01
CA VAL A 26 -7.66 -5.89 1.69
C VAL A 26 -6.39 -5.41 0.94
N GLY A 27 -6.21 -4.09 0.82
CA GLY A 27 -4.95 -3.47 0.40
C GLY A 27 -4.79 -3.14 -1.08
N TYR A 28 -5.86 -3.01 -1.86
CA TYR A 28 -5.73 -2.77 -3.32
C TYR A 28 -4.84 -1.55 -3.63
N TYR A 29 -5.12 -0.39 -3.04
CA TYR A 29 -4.34 0.82 -3.26
C TYR A 29 -3.02 0.83 -2.49
N SER A 30 -3.01 0.35 -1.24
CA SER A 30 -1.79 0.19 -0.45
C SER A 30 -0.70 -0.60 -1.18
N LEU A 31 -1.05 -1.74 -1.80
CA LEU A 31 -0.09 -2.58 -2.51
C LEU A 31 0.35 -1.92 -3.82
N LEU A 32 -0.59 -1.33 -4.58
CA LEU A 32 -0.29 -0.63 -5.82
C LEU A 32 0.72 0.51 -5.59
N MET A 33 0.49 1.36 -4.58
CA MET A 33 1.37 2.50 -4.30
C MET A 33 2.75 2.08 -3.81
N ALA A 34 2.83 1.00 -3.03
CA ALA A 34 4.11 0.45 -2.59
C ALA A 34 4.91 -0.21 -3.73
N GLU A 35 4.24 -0.75 -4.75
CA GLU A 35 4.89 -1.24 -5.99
C GLU A 35 5.44 -0.08 -6.85
N GLU A 36 4.80 1.08 -6.77
CA GLU A 36 5.29 2.35 -7.34
C GLU A 36 6.30 3.08 -6.42
N ASP A 37 6.97 2.33 -5.54
CA ASP A 37 8.05 2.78 -4.65
C ASP A 37 7.68 3.84 -3.59
N CYS A 38 6.39 4.07 -3.33
CA CYS A 38 5.91 4.92 -2.24
C CYS A 38 5.98 4.22 -0.87
N ASP A 39 6.15 4.99 0.20
CA ASP A 39 5.87 4.52 1.56
C ASP A 39 4.37 4.72 1.87
N VAL A 40 3.76 3.77 2.57
CA VAL A 40 2.31 3.75 2.81
C VAL A 40 2.01 3.59 4.29
N ILE A 41 1.08 4.41 4.79
CA ILE A 41 0.44 4.26 6.09
C ILE A 41 -1.02 3.88 5.85
N ALA A 42 -1.40 2.66 6.17
CA ALA A 42 -2.72 2.12 5.91
C ALA A 42 -3.50 1.89 7.21
N PHE A 43 -4.76 2.33 7.22
CA PHE A 43 -5.70 2.15 8.32
C PHE A 43 -6.88 1.29 7.86
N GLU A 44 -7.15 0.19 8.57
CA GLU A 44 -8.31 -0.66 8.31
C GLU A 44 -8.99 -1.04 9.64
N PRO A 45 -10.21 -0.58 9.93
CA PRO A 45 -10.86 -0.83 11.21
C PRO A 45 -11.41 -2.26 11.39
N ASP A 46 -11.91 -2.92 10.33
CA ASP A 46 -12.46 -4.27 10.47
C ASP A 46 -11.33 -5.29 10.66
N PRO A 47 -11.30 -6.05 11.77
CA PRO A 47 -10.20 -6.95 12.07
C PRO A 47 -10.06 -8.11 11.08
N ARG A 48 -11.14 -8.52 10.40
CA ARG A 48 -11.09 -9.61 9.39
C ARG A 48 -10.41 -9.09 8.13
N SER A 49 -10.80 -7.90 7.68
CA SER A 49 -10.16 -7.21 6.56
C SER A 49 -8.68 -6.91 6.85
N PHE A 50 -8.38 -6.47 8.08
CA PHE A 50 -7.00 -6.19 8.51
C PHE A 50 -6.08 -7.42 8.43
N VAL A 51 -6.56 -8.61 8.83
CA VAL A 51 -5.77 -9.85 8.69
C VAL A 51 -5.49 -10.16 7.22
N LEU A 52 -6.46 -9.96 6.33
CA LEU A 52 -6.26 -10.16 4.89
C LEU A 52 -5.28 -9.14 4.31
N LEU A 53 -5.35 -7.87 4.73
CA LEU A 53 -4.39 -6.83 4.36
C LEU A 53 -2.96 -7.23 4.73
N VAL A 54 -2.72 -7.62 5.99
CA VAL A 54 -1.39 -8.06 6.46
C VAL A 54 -0.88 -9.24 5.64
N ASN A 55 -1.74 -10.23 5.38
CA ASN A 55 -1.38 -11.39 4.58
C ASN A 55 -1.01 -10.99 3.13
N ASN A 56 -1.79 -10.11 2.49
CA ASN A 56 -1.52 -9.66 1.14
C ASN A 56 -0.20 -8.87 1.05
N ILE A 57 0.10 -8.04 2.05
CA ILE A 57 1.38 -7.32 2.16
C ILE A 57 2.54 -8.31 2.29
N ALA A 58 2.39 -9.33 3.16
CA ALA A 58 3.42 -10.34 3.37
C ALA A 58 3.67 -11.20 2.13
N LEU A 59 2.61 -11.57 1.41
CA LEU A 59 2.69 -12.32 0.15
C LEU A 59 3.46 -11.56 -0.94
N LYS A 60 3.39 -10.23 -0.95
CA LYS A 60 4.14 -9.38 -1.89
C LYS A 60 5.51 -8.93 -1.38
N GLY A 61 5.88 -9.23 -0.12
CA GLY A 61 7.17 -8.80 0.44
C GLY A 61 7.26 -7.30 0.73
N LEU A 62 6.12 -6.60 0.89
CA LEU A 62 6.04 -5.14 1.00
C LEU A 62 6.02 -4.63 2.46
N GLN A 63 6.32 -5.48 3.45
CA GLN A 63 6.26 -5.15 4.88
C GLN A 63 7.17 -3.98 5.27
N LYS A 64 8.22 -3.69 4.49
CA LYS A 64 9.13 -2.56 4.73
C LYS A 64 8.59 -1.22 4.22
N LYS A 65 7.64 -1.24 3.29
CA LYS A 65 7.05 -0.06 2.64
C LYS A 65 5.70 0.31 3.23
N ILE A 66 4.97 -0.64 3.80
CA ILE A 66 3.59 -0.44 4.26
C ILE A 66 3.50 -0.63 5.77
N ALA A 67 3.24 0.46 6.49
CA ALA A 67 2.84 0.44 7.89
C ALA A 67 1.31 0.30 7.98
N VAL A 68 0.81 -0.63 8.82
CA VAL A 68 -0.62 -0.92 8.93
C VAL A 68 -1.12 -0.72 10.36
N PHE A 69 -2.33 -0.19 10.50
CA PHE A 69 -2.99 0.07 11.77
C PHE A 69 -4.45 -0.42 11.75
N ASN A 70 -4.81 -1.29 12.69
CA ASN A 70 -6.20 -1.75 12.85
C ASN A 70 -7.02 -0.70 13.63
N LYS A 71 -7.33 0.44 13.00
CA LYS A 71 -8.00 1.58 13.66
C LYS A 71 -8.89 2.35 12.68
N ALA A 72 -10.05 2.80 13.18
CA ALA A 72 -10.89 3.77 12.49
C ALA A 72 -10.33 5.19 12.68
N ILE A 73 -10.35 5.99 11.62
CA ILE A 73 -9.96 7.40 11.67
C ILE A 73 -11.22 8.27 11.71
N TYR A 74 -11.26 9.18 12.68
CA TYR A 74 -12.31 10.18 12.83
C TYR A 74 -11.72 11.44 13.48
N GLU A 75 -12.38 12.57 13.29
CA GLU A 75 -12.06 13.81 14.01
C GLU A 75 -12.79 13.84 15.35
N SER A 76 -12.07 14.18 16.42
CA SER A 76 -12.66 14.44 17.74
C SER A 76 -12.66 15.95 18.00
N ASN A 77 -13.71 16.64 17.54
CA ASN A 77 -13.94 18.06 17.86
C ASN A 77 -15.07 18.17 18.89
#